data_AF-A0A4S8KRR0-F1
#
_entry.id   AF-A0A4S8KRR0-F1
#
_cell.length_a   1.000
_cell.length_b   1.000
_cell.length_c   1.000
_cell.angle_alpha   90.00
_cell.angle_beta   90.00
_cell.angle_gamma   90.00
#
_symmetry.space_group_name_H-M   'P 1'
#
loop_
_entity.id
_entity.type
_entity.pdbx_description
1 polymer ?
#
loop_
_entity_poly.entity_id
_entity_poly.type
_entity_poly.pdbx_seq_one_letter_code
_entity_poly.pdbx_strand_id
1 'polypeptide(L)'
;METPSDGRRPSIVGHRSPVTAHPAHFCGLVLTSFMFLAVLLVLFLSLLFILHLYISSTLPSPKPHGIFSLPAAYTSFSSYLSLSNAELTRMRASYASISHSHKKLGYSIGYPAKLNRLAEIYQRNAKITRAIAALAELQFPNELGKSGGSGVNSPWWWGSWFTNRTTSQFASTASLVRVRESLKHFVRDWSTDGATERKVIFTPVLDVLRYLSSSSSSTSSTSSSAFVSGPYKSLLIPGSGLSRLAYESSLLGFHTTACELSMFMNLAFRFLLDESTTSQINQHEVHPYAHWLSHQRVSWQDDSESAFRSVRFPDVVPSLRDAEVKGGSLELVEGDFLTLSKPQQQHQHPGQHPIDPNSNFPSSSFPSPPSKGTGTGRGNAGYDILLTLFFIDTSPNILSTLSHIHHLLRPGGIWINLGPLLYTSSGSGGGSRLELSLDEIVRVGRGLGMDVVGFEGMGGRRR
;
A
#
# COMPACT_ATOMS: atom_id res chain seq x y z
N MET A 1 -100.90 6.54 24.22
CA MET A 1 -100.41 6.74 25.59
C MET A 1 -98.99 7.27 25.51
N GLU A 2 -98.58 8.38 26.08
CA GLU A 2 -99.23 9.59 26.62
C GLU A 2 -98.10 10.36 27.32
N THR A 3 -97.98 11.66 27.04
CA THR A 3 -97.29 12.65 27.89
C THR A 3 -98.04 12.81 29.23
N PRO A 4 -97.45 13.21 30.38
CA PRO A 4 -96.76 14.51 30.60
C PRO A 4 -95.51 14.37 31.55
N SER A 5 -94.95 15.36 32.28
CA SER A 5 -95.32 16.76 32.56
C SER A 5 -94.16 17.75 32.81
N ASP A 6 -94.51 19.02 32.66
CA ASP A 6 -93.92 20.28 33.14
C ASP A 6 -93.82 20.40 34.69
N GLY A 7 -93.04 21.37 35.23
CA GLY A 7 -92.84 21.51 36.68
C GLY A 7 -91.89 22.59 37.29
N ARG A 8 -92.03 23.89 36.94
CA ARG A 8 -91.73 25.09 37.80
C ARG A 8 -90.28 25.55 38.15
N ARG A 9 -89.97 26.76 37.63
CA ARG A 9 -89.44 28.02 38.27
C ARG A 9 -89.20 28.06 39.80
N PRO A 10 -88.25 28.90 40.34
CA PRO A 10 -88.18 30.35 40.01
C PRO A 10 -86.80 31.02 39.89
N SER A 11 -86.86 32.27 39.43
CA SER A 11 -85.78 33.22 39.19
C SER A 11 -85.57 34.21 40.35
N ILE A 12 -84.31 34.52 40.70
CA ILE A 12 -83.94 35.77 41.39
C ILE A 12 -82.71 36.38 40.69
N VAL A 13 -82.82 37.66 40.35
CA VAL A 13 -81.74 38.49 39.80
C VAL A 13 -80.97 39.13 40.95
N GLY A 14 -79.63 39.10 40.91
CA GLY A 14 -78.77 39.78 41.87
C GLY A 14 -77.48 40.28 41.22
N HIS A 15 -77.37 41.58 41.01
CA HIS A 15 -76.14 42.21 40.51
C HIS A 15 -74.96 42.05 41.49
N ARG A 16 -73.78 41.66 40.96
CA ARG A 16 -72.47 42.18 41.38
C ARG A 16 -71.45 42.02 40.25
N SER A 17 -70.52 42.96 40.16
CA SER A 17 -69.69 43.23 38.98
C SER A 17 -68.68 42.12 38.64
N PRO A 18 -68.40 41.86 37.35
CA PRO A 18 -67.30 40.98 36.97
C PRO A 18 -65.95 41.69 37.15
N VAL A 19 -65.11 41.17 38.06
CA VAL A 19 -63.68 41.48 38.06
C VAL A 19 -63.05 40.74 36.89
N THR A 20 -62.58 41.48 35.88
CA THR A 20 -61.92 40.93 34.69
C THR A 20 -60.52 40.42 35.02
N ALA A 21 -60.39 39.14 35.34
CA ALA A 21 -59.10 38.45 35.33
C ALA A 21 -58.70 38.11 33.89
N HIS A 22 -57.70 38.80 33.34
CA HIS A 22 -57.26 38.63 31.95
C HIS A 22 -56.60 37.25 31.72
N PRO A 23 -57.07 36.41 30.77
CA PRO A 23 -56.40 35.16 30.39
C PRO A 23 -55.09 35.38 29.60
N ALA A 24 -54.78 36.63 29.22
CA ALA A 24 -53.61 36.97 28.40
C ALA A 24 -52.26 36.64 29.09
N HIS A 25 -52.18 36.75 30.42
CA HIS A 25 -50.92 36.58 31.15
C HIS A 25 -50.39 35.14 31.15
N PHE A 26 -51.28 34.13 31.17
CA PHE A 26 -50.88 32.73 31.22
C PHE A 26 -50.34 32.21 29.86
N CYS A 27 -50.95 32.65 28.76
CA CYS A 27 -50.50 32.28 27.41
C CYS A 27 -49.14 32.93 27.07
N GLY A 28 -48.93 34.18 27.50
CA GLY A 28 -47.65 34.87 27.34
C GLY A 28 -46.48 34.15 28.03
N LEU A 29 -46.67 33.65 29.26
CA LEU A 29 -45.65 32.92 30.02
C LEU A 29 -45.22 31.59 29.38
N VAL A 30 -46.14 30.88 28.73
CA VAL A 30 -45.81 29.64 28.01
C VAL A 30 -45.04 29.96 26.72
N LEU A 31 -45.48 30.97 25.96
CA LEU A 31 -44.80 31.41 24.74
C LEU A 31 -43.38 31.94 25.02
N THR A 32 -43.19 32.73 26.07
CA THR A 32 -41.84 33.20 26.46
C THR A 32 -40.94 32.05 26.93
N SER A 33 -41.49 31.06 27.63
CA SER A 33 -40.74 29.84 28.01
C SER A 33 -40.28 29.04 26.79
N PHE A 34 -41.15 28.81 25.80
CA PHE A 34 -40.78 28.14 24.54
C PHE A 34 -39.76 28.96 23.73
N MET A 35 -39.91 30.29 23.67
CA MET A 35 -38.93 31.15 22.99
C MET A 35 -37.57 31.12 23.70
N PHE A 36 -37.55 31.13 25.04
CA PHE A 36 -36.32 31.01 25.83
C PHE A 36 -35.63 29.66 25.62
N LEU A 37 -36.40 28.56 25.58
CA LEU A 37 -35.87 27.22 25.31
C LEU A 37 -35.32 27.10 23.87
N ALA A 38 -35.97 27.72 22.89
CA ALA A 38 -35.49 27.78 21.51
C ALA A 38 -34.20 28.61 21.38
N VAL A 39 -34.11 29.75 22.08
CA VAL A 39 -32.86 30.55 22.14
C VAL A 39 -31.73 29.77 22.82
N LEU A 40 -32.00 29.07 23.92
CA LEU A 40 -31.01 28.19 24.56
C LEU A 40 -30.55 27.06 23.63
N LEU A 41 -31.46 26.45 22.86
CA LEU A 41 -31.11 25.43 21.86
C LEU A 41 -30.22 25.99 20.75
N VAL A 42 -30.55 27.17 20.21
CA VAL A 42 -29.72 27.84 19.19
C VAL A 42 -28.34 28.18 19.76
N LEU A 43 -28.27 28.75 20.96
CA LEU A 43 -27.00 29.06 21.63
C LEU A 43 -26.17 27.79 21.90
N PHE A 44 -26.79 26.68 22.30
CA PHE A 44 -26.13 25.40 22.50
C PHE A 44 -25.59 24.82 21.19
N LEU A 45 -26.37 24.86 20.11
CA LEU A 45 -25.93 24.44 18.77
C LEU A 45 -24.81 25.34 18.23
N SER A 46 -24.88 26.65 18.46
CA SER A 46 -23.80 27.59 18.14
C SER A 46 -22.54 27.31 18.95
N LEU A 47 -22.65 26.99 20.24
CA LEU A 47 -21.52 26.63 21.08
C LEU A 47 -20.88 25.31 20.63
N LEU A 48 -21.67 24.30 20.25
CA LEU A 48 -21.17 23.06 19.64
C LEU A 48 -20.47 23.32 18.30
N PHE A 49 -20.97 24.24 17.48
CA PHE A 49 -20.32 24.64 16.23
C PHE A 49 -19.01 25.40 16.46
N ILE A 50 -18.97 26.33 17.42
CA ILE A 50 -17.75 27.04 17.82
C ILE A 50 -16.73 26.06 18.42
N LEU A 51 -17.16 25.09 19.23
CA LEU A 51 -16.32 24.03 19.76
C LEU A 51 -15.79 23.11 18.64
N HIS A 52 -16.61 22.80 17.62
CA HIS A 52 -16.19 22.05 16.45
C HIS A 52 -15.13 22.79 15.62
N LEU A 53 -15.30 24.11 15.41
CA LEU A 53 -14.29 24.96 14.78
C LEU A 53 -13.01 25.03 15.60
N TYR A 54 -13.12 25.24 16.92
CA TYR A 54 -11.98 25.29 17.83
C TYR A 54 -11.19 23.99 17.85
N ILE A 55 -11.84 22.83 18.01
CA ILE A 55 -11.22 21.50 17.93
C ILE A 55 -10.60 21.28 16.53
N SER A 56 -11.27 21.68 15.46
CA SER A 56 -10.74 21.54 14.09
C SER A 56 -9.58 22.49 13.78
N SER A 57 -9.42 23.58 14.53
CA SER A 57 -8.28 24.52 14.44
C SER A 57 -7.10 24.17 15.36
N THR A 58 -7.33 23.37 16.41
CA THR A 58 -6.31 23.00 17.42
C THR A 58 -5.75 21.60 17.21
N LEU A 59 -6.49 20.70 16.57
CA LEU A 59 -5.93 19.47 16.02
C LEU A 59 -4.97 19.83 14.87
N PRO A 60 -3.72 19.34 14.86
CA PRO A 60 -2.84 19.52 13.71
C PRO A 60 -3.48 18.84 12.50
N SER A 61 -3.62 19.59 11.39
CA SER A 61 -4.05 19.00 10.12
C SER A 61 -3.17 17.78 9.82
N PRO A 62 -3.75 16.58 9.61
CA PRO A 62 -2.96 15.41 9.30
C PRO A 62 -2.16 15.70 8.02
N LYS A 63 -0.85 15.51 8.10
CA LYS A 63 0.06 15.75 6.96
C LYS A 63 -0.49 14.96 5.76
N PRO A 64 -0.61 15.56 4.56
CA PRO A 64 -1.11 14.84 3.41
C PRO A 64 -0.23 13.62 3.16
N HIS A 65 -0.80 12.43 3.36
CA HIS A 65 -0.06 11.19 3.20
C HIS A 65 0.24 10.97 1.70
N GLY A 66 1.48 10.56 1.39
CA GLY A 66 1.87 10.30 0.00
C GLY A 66 1.02 9.22 -0.65
N ILE A 67 0.95 9.23 -1.99
CA ILE A 67 0.13 8.27 -2.77
C ILE A 67 0.48 6.80 -2.49
N PHE A 68 1.70 6.53 -2.02
CA PHE A 68 2.21 5.20 -1.69
C PHE A 68 2.03 4.79 -0.22
N SER A 69 1.41 5.64 0.60
CA SER A 69 1.24 5.43 2.04
C SER A 69 0.26 4.30 2.40
N LEU A 70 0.36 3.81 3.64
CA LEU A 70 -0.52 2.78 4.20
C LEU A 70 -2.02 3.16 4.09
N PRO A 71 -2.49 4.36 4.51
CA PRO A 71 -3.89 4.73 4.34
C PRO A 71 -4.33 4.76 2.88
N ALA A 72 -3.49 5.26 1.96
CA ALA A 72 -3.82 5.29 0.53
C ALA A 72 -3.93 3.87 -0.07
N ALA A 73 -3.00 2.97 0.27
CA ALA A 73 -3.03 1.58 -0.16
C ALA A 73 -4.26 0.83 0.38
N TYR A 74 -4.49 0.90 1.71
CA TYR A 74 -5.65 0.32 2.37
C TYR A 74 -6.97 0.81 1.75
N THR A 75 -7.18 2.13 1.65
CA THR A 75 -8.42 2.70 1.09
C THR A 75 -8.63 2.29 -0.36
N SER A 76 -7.54 2.17 -1.15
CA SER A 76 -7.61 1.70 -2.54
C SER A 76 -7.99 0.23 -2.67
N PHE A 77 -7.40 -0.66 -1.88
CA PHE A 77 -7.74 -2.09 -1.88
C PHE A 77 -9.19 -2.33 -1.41
N SER A 78 -9.62 -1.64 -0.35
CA SER A 78 -10.99 -1.67 0.15
C SER A 78 -12.00 -1.14 -0.88
N SER A 79 -11.64 -0.10 -1.62
CA SER A 79 -12.53 0.54 -2.62
C SER A 79 -12.49 -0.11 -4.00
N TYR A 80 -11.61 -1.08 -4.26
CA TYR A 80 -11.36 -1.66 -5.59
C TYR A 80 -12.62 -2.00 -6.38
N LEU A 81 -13.59 -2.68 -5.75
CA LEU A 81 -14.83 -3.08 -6.41
C LEU A 81 -15.71 -1.87 -6.77
N SER A 82 -15.81 -0.88 -5.87
CA SER A 82 -16.59 0.34 -6.09
C SER A 82 -16.01 1.15 -7.25
N LEU A 83 -14.69 1.36 -7.25
CA LEU A 83 -13.97 2.07 -8.31
C LEU A 83 -14.09 1.35 -9.66
N SER A 84 -13.95 0.02 -9.66
CA SER A 84 -14.07 -0.81 -10.88
C SER A 84 -15.51 -0.80 -11.44
N ASN A 85 -16.52 -0.85 -10.56
CA ASN A 85 -17.93 -0.73 -10.97
C ASN A 85 -18.28 0.68 -11.47
N ALA A 86 -17.63 1.74 -10.97
CA ALA A 86 -17.78 3.10 -11.49
C ALA A 86 -17.23 3.22 -12.93
N GLU A 87 -16.07 2.60 -13.23
CA GLU A 87 -15.59 2.47 -14.62
C GLU A 87 -16.57 1.68 -15.50
N LEU A 88 -17.04 0.52 -15.03
CA LEU A 88 -18.00 -0.29 -15.78
C LEU A 88 -19.30 0.45 -16.07
N THR A 89 -19.76 1.28 -15.13
CA THR A 89 -20.96 2.11 -15.29
C THR A 89 -20.76 3.15 -16.39
N ARG A 90 -19.58 3.80 -16.45
CA ARG A 90 -19.22 4.71 -17.56
C ARG A 90 -19.18 3.99 -18.90
N MET A 91 -18.61 2.78 -18.95
CA MET A 91 -18.60 1.95 -20.18
C MET A 91 -20.01 1.57 -20.64
N ARG A 92 -20.88 1.16 -19.72
CA ARG A 92 -22.30 0.84 -20.01
C ARG A 92 -23.05 2.08 -20.51
N ALA A 93 -22.82 3.26 -19.91
CA ALA A 93 -23.42 4.52 -20.37
C ALA A 93 -22.92 4.92 -21.77
N SER A 94 -21.62 4.78 -22.05
CA SER A 94 -21.04 5.01 -23.38
C SER A 94 -21.59 4.06 -24.44
N TYR A 95 -21.77 2.77 -24.12
CA TYR A 95 -22.46 1.84 -25.04
C TYR A 95 -23.94 2.17 -25.20
N ALA A 96 -24.60 2.66 -24.15
CA ALA A 96 -26.00 3.07 -24.21
C ALA A 96 -26.24 4.33 -25.05
N SER A 97 -25.24 5.17 -25.31
CA SER A 97 -25.38 6.41 -26.11
C SER A 97 -25.17 6.22 -27.62
N ILE A 98 -24.69 5.07 -28.10
CA ILE A 98 -24.50 4.82 -29.54
C ILE A 98 -25.84 4.69 -30.29
N SER A 99 -25.81 4.60 -31.63
CA SER A 99 -27.02 4.44 -32.45
C SER A 99 -27.74 3.09 -32.20
N HIS A 100 -29.05 3.02 -32.48
CA HIS A 100 -29.82 1.79 -32.33
C HIS A 100 -29.29 0.64 -33.23
N SER A 101 -28.87 0.96 -34.47
CA SER A 101 -28.25 -0.02 -35.38
C SER A 101 -26.95 -0.59 -34.82
N HIS A 102 -26.07 0.25 -34.26
CA HIS A 102 -24.82 -0.21 -33.64
C HIS A 102 -25.07 -0.99 -32.34
N LYS A 103 -26.09 -0.65 -31.54
CA LYS A 103 -26.51 -1.49 -30.41
C LYS A 103 -26.95 -2.87 -30.88
N LYS A 104 -27.75 -2.98 -31.94
CA LYS A 104 -28.19 -4.28 -32.48
C LYS A 104 -26.99 -5.16 -32.88
N LEU A 105 -25.99 -4.58 -33.56
CA LEU A 105 -24.73 -5.26 -33.85
C LEU A 105 -23.98 -5.66 -32.57
N GLY A 106 -23.80 -4.74 -31.62
CA GLY A 106 -23.17 -5.00 -30.32
C GLY A 106 -23.84 -6.12 -29.51
N TYR A 107 -25.18 -6.21 -29.54
CA TYR A 107 -25.94 -7.32 -28.97
C TYR A 107 -25.64 -8.65 -29.69
N SER A 108 -25.62 -8.68 -31.02
CA SER A 108 -25.34 -9.90 -31.80
C SER A 108 -23.93 -10.47 -31.56
N ILE A 109 -22.94 -9.63 -31.26
CA ILE A 109 -21.56 -10.06 -30.90
C ILE A 109 -21.36 -10.27 -29.38
N GLY A 110 -22.43 -10.17 -28.59
CA GLY A 110 -22.40 -10.40 -27.14
C GLY A 110 -21.71 -9.31 -26.31
N TYR A 111 -21.59 -8.08 -26.80
CA TYR A 111 -20.92 -6.99 -26.07
C TYR A 111 -21.56 -6.69 -24.69
N PRO A 112 -22.90 -6.69 -24.51
CA PRO A 112 -23.50 -6.56 -23.17
C PRO A 112 -23.12 -7.71 -22.23
N ALA A 113 -22.98 -8.94 -22.75
CA ALA A 113 -22.54 -10.09 -21.97
C ALA A 113 -21.07 -9.96 -21.56
N LYS A 114 -20.18 -9.43 -22.43
CA LYS A 114 -18.81 -9.03 -22.07
C LYS A 114 -18.77 -8.09 -20.86
N LEU A 115 -19.66 -7.09 -20.82
CA LEU A 115 -19.74 -6.15 -19.70
C LEU A 115 -20.27 -6.78 -18.41
N ASN A 116 -21.15 -7.78 -18.52
CA ASN A 116 -21.62 -8.54 -17.36
C ASN A 116 -20.54 -9.47 -16.81
N ARG A 117 -19.81 -10.18 -17.68
CA ARG A 117 -18.64 -10.98 -17.31
C ARG A 117 -17.54 -10.15 -16.67
N LEU A 118 -17.32 -8.91 -17.13
CA LEU A 118 -16.39 -7.99 -16.49
C LEU A 118 -16.81 -7.62 -15.05
N ALA A 119 -18.12 -7.52 -14.77
CA ALA A 119 -18.62 -7.32 -13.41
C ALA A 119 -18.34 -8.53 -12.50
N GLU A 120 -18.55 -9.75 -12.99
CA GLU A 120 -18.20 -10.99 -12.28
C GLU A 120 -16.71 -11.03 -11.94
N ILE A 121 -15.86 -10.68 -12.91
CA ILE A 121 -14.41 -10.63 -12.76
C ILE A 121 -14.00 -9.60 -11.70
N TYR A 122 -14.63 -8.42 -11.67
CA TYR A 122 -14.39 -7.44 -10.61
C TYR A 122 -14.79 -7.96 -9.22
N GLN A 123 -15.87 -8.76 -9.10
CA GLN A 123 -16.21 -9.42 -7.84
C GLN A 123 -15.19 -10.48 -7.42
N ARG A 124 -14.60 -11.22 -8.38
CA ARG A 124 -13.54 -12.22 -8.10
C ARG A 124 -12.26 -11.55 -7.60
N ASN A 125 -11.73 -10.56 -8.33
CA ASN A 125 -10.56 -9.79 -7.90
C ASN A 125 -10.77 -9.11 -6.54
N ALA A 126 -12.00 -8.65 -6.27
CA ALA A 126 -12.36 -8.04 -4.99
C ALA A 126 -12.37 -9.03 -3.80
N LYS A 127 -12.17 -10.34 -4.00
CA LYS A 127 -11.88 -11.26 -2.89
C LYS A 127 -10.47 -11.00 -2.35
N ILE A 128 -9.48 -10.99 -3.24
CA ILE A 128 -8.07 -10.76 -2.91
C ILE A 128 -7.86 -9.34 -2.36
N THR A 129 -8.41 -8.30 -2.99
CA THR A 129 -8.20 -6.93 -2.49
C THR A 129 -8.82 -6.69 -1.12
N ARG A 130 -9.98 -7.31 -0.83
CA ARG A 130 -10.56 -7.27 0.53
C ARG A 130 -9.73 -8.05 1.55
N ALA A 131 -9.15 -9.19 1.18
CA ALA A 131 -8.31 -9.96 2.07
C ALA A 131 -7.01 -9.21 2.43
N ILE A 132 -6.36 -8.58 1.43
CA ILE A 132 -5.20 -7.69 1.67
C ILE A 132 -5.59 -6.52 2.58
N ALA A 133 -6.75 -5.89 2.35
CA ALA A 133 -7.23 -4.81 3.21
C ALA A 133 -7.53 -5.28 4.64
N ALA A 134 -8.20 -6.43 4.83
CA ALA A 134 -8.50 -6.99 6.14
C ALA A 134 -7.22 -7.37 6.92
N LEU A 135 -6.19 -7.89 6.23
CA LEU A 135 -4.89 -8.13 6.83
C LEU A 135 -4.22 -6.82 7.28
N ALA A 136 -4.31 -5.76 6.47
CA ALA A 136 -3.81 -4.44 6.83
C ALA A 136 -4.52 -3.85 8.06
N GLU A 137 -5.83 -4.07 8.21
CA GLU A 137 -6.58 -3.67 9.41
C GLU A 137 -6.12 -4.39 10.67
N LEU A 138 -5.84 -5.69 10.56
CA LEU A 138 -5.36 -6.52 11.66
C LEU A 138 -3.94 -6.13 12.10
N GLN A 139 -3.06 -5.86 11.13
CA GLN A 139 -1.65 -5.56 11.39
C GLN A 139 -1.36 -4.09 11.73
N PHE A 140 -2.22 -3.15 11.31
CA PHE A 140 -2.04 -1.70 11.52
C PHE A 140 -3.28 -0.97 12.06
N PRO A 141 -3.87 -1.42 13.19
CA PRO A 141 -5.13 -0.87 13.71
C PRO A 141 -4.99 0.58 14.22
N ASN A 142 -3.81 1.01 14.68
CA ASN A 142 -3.58 2.36 15.18
C ASN A 142 -3.46 3.36 14.02
N GLU A 143 -2.65 3.00 13.03
CA GLU A 143 -2.23 3.80 11.87
C GLU A 143 -3.42 4.02 10.90
N LEU A 144 -4.35 3.08 10.86
CA LEU A 144 -5.61 3.17 10.13
C LEU A 144 -6.77 3.79 10.96
N GLY A 145 -6.49 4.23 12.20
CA GLY A 145 -7.46 4.92 13.06
C GLY A 145 -8.59 4.04 13.60
N LYS A 146 -8.35 2.72 13.74
CA LYS A 146 -9.33 1.74 14.24
C LYS A 146 -9.18 1.42 15.73
N SER A 147 -8.03 1.72 16.34
CA SER A 147 -7.84 1.68 17.80
C SER A 147 -8.54 2.86 18.51
N GLY A 148 -9.86 2.76 18.63
CA GLY A 148 -10.72 3.70 19.34
C GLY A 148 -11.76 2.99 20.22
N GLY A 149 -11.37 1.88 20.86
CA GLY A 149 -12.31 0.90 21.43
C GLY A 149 -11.91 0.26 22.76
N SER A 150 -10.95 0.81 23.53
CA SER A 150 -10.57 0.24 24.84
C SER A 150 -9.97 1.25 25.83
N GLY A 151 -10.48 2.47 25.89
CA GLY A 151 -10.05 3.46 26.90
C GLY A 151 -10.75 4.82 26.82
N VAL A 152 -11.43 5.18 27.92
CA VAL A 152 -11.94 6.53 28.25
C VAL A 152 -13.03 7.10 27.32
N ASN A 153 -14.29 6.95 27.74
CA ASN A 153 -15.43 7.88 27.59
C ASN A 153 -15.50 8.82 26.36
N SER A 154 -15.27 8.31 25.15
CA SER A 154 -15.62 9.02 23.92
C SER A 154 -17.04 8.64 23.50
N PRO A 155 -17.96 9.60 23.26
CA PRO A 155 -19.33 9.29 22.84
C PRO A 155 -19.37 8.46 21.54
N TRP A 156 -20.40 7.65 21.34
CA TRP A 156 -20.54 6.79 20.15
C TRP A 156 -20.51 7.56 18.81
N TRP A 157 -20.92 8.83 18.80
CA TRP A 157 -20.81 9.71 17.64
C TRP A 157 -19.36 10.18 17.37
N TRP A 158 -18.43 10.07 18.33
CA TRP A 158 -17.02 10.44 18.14
C TRP A 158 -16.27 9.49 17.19
N GLY A 159 -16.42 8.19 17.35
CA GLY A 159 -15.86 7.22 16.40
C GLY A 159 -16.41 7.40 14.99
N SER A 160 -17.70 7.77 14.87
CA SER A 160 -18.35 7.99 13.58
C SER A 160 -17.86 9.25 12.85
N TRP A 161 -17.55 10.35 13.53
CA TRP A 161 -17.02 11.55 12.84
C TRP A 161 -15.54 11.41 12.47
N PHE A 162 -14.71 10.75 13.28
CA PHE A 162 -13.32 10.46 12.90
C PHE A 162 -13.27 9.52 11.69
N THR A 163 -14.00 8.40 11.71
CA THR A 163 -14.04 7.43 10.60
C THR A 163 -14.60 8.02 9.31
N ASN A 164 -15.63 8.88 9.36
CA ASN A 164 -16.14 9.57 8.17
C ASN A 164 -15.19 10.68 7.65
N ARG A 165 -14.44 11.35 8.55
CA ARG A 165 -13.46 12.37 8.16
C ARG A 165 -12.21 11.73 7.53
N THR A 166 -11.70 10.63 8.09
CA THR A 166 -10.63 9.84 7.46
C THR A 166 -11.09 9.24 6.14
N THR A 167 -12.28 8.62 6.09
CA THR A 167 -12.81 8.02 4.85
C THR A 167 -12.99 9.04 3.74
N SER A 168 -13.51 10.25 4.02
CA SER A 168 -13.67 11.30 2.99
C SER A 168 -12.33 11.93 2.57
N GLN A 169 -11.37 12.08 3.48
CA GLN A 169 -10.03 12.59 3.16
C GLN A 169 -9.22 11.57 2.33
N PHE A 170 -9.27 10.27 2.69
CA PHE A 170 -8.60 9.19 1.96
C PHE A 170 -9.33 8.75 0.68
N ALA A 171 -10.63 9.05 0.51
CA ALA A 171 -11.31 8.84 -0.78
C ALA A 171 -10.62 9.59 -1.94
N SER A 172 -9.97 10.73 -1.65
CA SER A 172 -9.19 11.49 -2.64
C SER A 172 -7.86 10.85 -3.05
N THR A 173 -7.34 9.90 -2.26
CA THR A 173 -6.05 9.21 -2.52
C THR A 173 -6.22 7.80 -3.09
N ALA A 174 -7.46 7.32 -3.23
CA ALA A 174 -7.75 5.98 -3.71
C ALA A 174 -7.37 5.80 -5.19
N SER A 175 -6.43 4.88 -5.48
CA SER A 175 -5.93 4.63 -6.84
C SER A 175 -6.18 3.21 -7.32
N LEU A 176 -7.16 3.08 -8.22
CA LEU A 176 -7.44 1.82 -8.91
C LEU A 176 -6.28 1.36 -9.81
N VAL A 177 -5.46 2.29 -10.31
CA VAL A 177 -4.26 1.99 -11.10
C VAL A 177 -3.22 1.26 -10.24
N ARG A 178 -2.92 1.76 -9.04
CA ARG A 178 -1.96 1.13 -8.13
C ARG A 178 -2.41 -0.26 -7.66
N VAL A 179 -3.71 -0.47 -7.40
CA VAL A 179 -4.23 -1.83 -7.12
C VAL A 179 -4.03 -2.76 -8.32
N ARG A 180 -4.27 -2.29 -9.55
CA ARG A 180 -4.04 -3.07 -10.78
C ARG A 180 -2.57 -3.39 -11.01
N GLU A 181 -1.64 -2.54 -10.56
CA GLU A 181 -0.20 -2.83 -10.56
C GLU A 181 0.13 -3.99 -9.60
N SER A 182 -0.34 -3.96 -8.35
CA SER A 182 -0.17 -5.10 -7.42
C SER A 182 -0.75 -6.42 -7.97
N LEU A 183 -1.93 -6.37 -8.61
CA LEU A 183 -2.53 -7.56 -9.24
C LEU A 183 -1.68 -8.11 -10.40
N LYS A 184 -0.98 -7.26 -11.16
CA LYS A 184 -0.03 -7.70 -12.19
C LYS A 184 1.27 -8.22 -11.57
N HIS A 185 1.72 -7.64 -10.46
CA HIS A 185 2.89 -8.16 -9.76
C HIS A 185 2.67 -9.55 -9.18
N PHE A 186 1.47 -9.92 -8.70
CA PHE A 186 1.20 -11.32 -8.33
C PHE A 186 1.46 -12.29 -9.50
N VAL A 187 1.17 -11.90 -10.74
CA VAL A 187 1.52 -12.67 -11.93
C VAL A 187 3.04 -12.76 -12.07
N ARG A 188 3.69 -11.60 -12.21
CA ARG A 188 5.12 -11.51 -12.51
C ARG A 188 5.97 -12.22 -11.45
N ASP A 189 5.71 -11.92 -10.19
CA ASP A 189 6.56 -12.34 -9.07
C ASP A 189 6.14 -13.70 -8.49
N TRP A 190 4.88 -14.11 -8.60
CA TRP A 190 4.36 -15.27 -7.85
C TRP A 190 3.42 -16.19 -8.64
N SER A 191 3.43 -16.19 -9.97
CA SER A 191 2.68 -17.19 -10.76
C SER A 191 3.56 -17.99 -11.71
N THR A 192 3.03 -19.11 -12.21
CA THR A 192 3.62 -19.87 -13.32
C THR A 192 3.65 -19.06 -14.62
N ASP A 193 2.63 -18.24 -14.90
CA ASP A 193 2.56 -17.36 -16.07
C ASP A 193 3.74 -16.37 -16.11
N GLY A 194 4.14 -15.85 -14.94
CA GLY A 194 5.29 -14.96 -14.81
C GLY A 194 6.65 -15.65 -14.94
N ALA A 195 6.73 -16.98 -14.93
CA ALA A 195 8.01 -17.70 -14.85
C ALA A 195 8.92 -17.45 -16.07
N THR A 196 8.35 -17.30 -17.26
CA THR A 196 9.12 -16.95 -18.48
C THR A 196 9.71 -15.55 -18.38
N GLU A 197 8.96 -14.58 -17.84
CA GLU A 197 9.46 -13.22 -17.62
C GLU A 197 10.56 -13.23 -16.56
N ARG A 198 10.32 -13.83 -15.39
CA ARG A 198 11.33 -14.01 -14.32
C ARG A 198 12.60 -14.67 -14.83
N LYS A 199 12.52 -15.69 -15.69
CA LYS A 199 13.71 -16.33 -16.28
C LYS A 199 14.57 -15.36 -17.09
N VAL A 200 13.96 -14.40 -17.80
CA VAL A 200 14.71 -13.39 -18.56
C VAL A 200 15.37 -12.36 -17.64
N ILE A 201 14.68 -11.91 -16.58
CA ILE A 201 15.12 -10.77 -15.76
C ILE A 201 15.81 -11.16 -14.43
N PHE A 202 15.61 -12.37 -13.90
CA PHE A 202 16.23 -12.83 -12.65
C PHE A 202 17.43 -13.74 -12.91
N THR A 203 17.41 -14.61 -13.92
CA THR A 203 18.54 -15.56 -14.14
C THR A 203 19.89 -14.84 -14.28
N PRO A 204 20.05 -13.77 -15.08
CA PRO A 204 21.34 -13.08 -15.21
C PRO A 204 21.88 -12.53 -13.88
N VAL A 205 21.01 -11.99 -13.01
CA VAL A 205 21.44 -11.43 -11.72
C VAL A 205 21.66 -12.53 -10.66
N LEU A 206 20.84 -13.58 -10.65
CA LEU A 206 21.03 -14.74 -9.76
C LEU A 206 22.31 -15.52 -10.10
N ASP A 207 22.72 -15.59 -11.36
CA ASP A 207 23.99 -16.23 -11.77
C ASP A 207 25.21 -15.44 -11.25
N VAL A 208 25.15 -14.10 -11.29
CA VAL A 208 26.18 -13.25 -10.64
C VAL A 208 26.19 -13.46 -9.12
N LEU A 209 25.03 -13.52 -8.47
CA LEU A 209 24.96 -13.80 -7.02
C LEU A 209 25.53 -15.19 -6.66
N ARG A 210 25.24 -16.23 -7.46
CA ARG A 210 25.84 -17.57 -7.29
C ARG A 210 27.36 -17.52 -7.41
N TYR A 211 27.88 -16.85 -8.43
CA TYR A 211 29.33 -16.68 -8.63
C TYR A 211 29.99 -15.98 -7.42
N LEU A 212 29.41 -14.90 -6.92
CA LEU A 212 29.93 -14.16 -5.76
C LEU A 212 29.85 -15.00 -4.46
N SER A 213 28.77 -15.74 -4.27
CA SER A 213 28.64 -16.67 -3.13
C SER A 213 29.67 -17.80 -3.18
N SER A 214 29.97 -18.37 -4.35
CA SER A 214 30.94 -19.46 -4.49
C SER A 214 32.40 -19.00 -4.42
N SER A 215 32.70 -17.81 -4.94
CA SER A 215 34.06 -17.23 -4.95
C SER A 215 34.58 -16.93 -3.54
N SER A 216 33.66 -16.77 -2.58
CA SER A 216 33.95 -16.55 -1.16
C SER A 216 34.60 -17.75 -0.45
N SER A 217 34.50 -18.96 -1.01
CA SER A 217 34.97 -20.22 -0.39
C SER A 217 36.33 -20.71 -0.92
N SER A 218 36.88 -20.05 -1.94
CA SER A 218 38.09 -20.51 -2.65
C SER A 218 39.32 -19.66 -2.30
N THR A 219 40.15 -20.13 -1.38
CA THR A 219 41.39 -19.44 -0.96
C THR A 219 42.55 -19.54 -1.98
N SER A 220 42.29 -20.06 -3.18
CA SER A 220 43.27 -20.23 -4.26
C SER A 220 43.55 -18.91 -4.99
N SER A 221 44.67 -18.28 -4.61
CA SER A 221 45.15 -16.96 -5.04
C SER A 221 45.65 -16.87 -6.51
N THR A 222 45.06 -17.62 -7.43
CA THR A 222 45.58 -17.80 -8.81
C THR A 222 44.65 -17.33 -9.93
N SER A 223 43.46 -16.80 -9.61
CA SER A 223 42.55 -16.20 -10.59
C SER A 223 42.51 -14.68 -10.43
N SER A 224 42.71 -13.97 -11.55
CA SER A 224 42.52 -12.52 -11.65
C SER A 224 41.03 -12.17 -11.62
N SER A 225 40.41 -12.28 -10.45
CA SER A 225 39.05 -11.80 -10.19
C SER A 225 38.98 -10.29 -10.41
N ALA A 226 37.98 -9.83 -11.15
CA ALA A 226 37.67 -8.39 -11.29
C ALA A 226 37.06 -7.79 -10.00
N PHE A 227 36.74 -8.63 -9.01
CA PHE A 227 36.14 -8.24 -7.73
C PHE A 227 37.07 -8.56 -6.56
N VAL A 228 37.01 -7.72 -5.51
CA VAL A 228 37.78 -7.87 -4.28
C VAL A 228 37.38 -9.16 -3.55
N SER A 229 38.34 -10.03 -3.27
CA SER A 229 38.08 -11.29 -2.56
C SER A 229 37.54 -11.05 -1.14
N GLY A 230 36.38 -11.64 -0.84
CA GLY A 230 35.80 -11.64 0.50
C GLY A 230 34.43 -12.34 0.53
N PRO A 231 33.92 -12.70 1.72
CA PRO A 231 32.59 -13.27 1.87
C PRO A 231 31.51 -12.22 1.61
N TYR A 232 30.94 -12.20 0.41
CA TYR A 232 29.75 -11.40 0.11
C TYR A 232 28.54 -12.03 0.82
N LYS A 233 27.97 -11.33 1.82
CA LYS A 233 26.89 -11.88 2.65
C LYS A 233 25.66 -10.98 2.78
N SER A 234 25.83 -9.67 2.82
CA SER A 234 24.75 -8.69 2.92
C SER A 234 24.34 -8.14 1.55
N LEU A 235 23.05 -8.21 1.24
CA LEU A 235 22.47 -7.84 -0.05
C LEU A 235 21.31 -6.87 0.16
N LEU A 236 21.34 -5.70 -0.48
CA LEU A 236 20.21 -4.77 -0.52
C LEU A 236 19.53 -4.80 -1.90
N ILE A 237 18.20 -4.95 -1.93
CA ILE A 237 17.38 -4.86 -3.14
C ILE A 237 16.32 -3.76 -2.94
N PRO A 238 16.54 -2.53 -3.44
CA PRO A 238 15.54 -1.47 -3.40
C PRO A 238 14.56 -1.56 -4.57
N GLY A 239 13.32 -1.14 -4.34
CA GLY A 239 12.21 -1.33 -5.28
C GLY A 239 11.86 -2.81 -5.43
N SER A 240 11.83 -3.57 -4.32
CA SER A 240 11.71 -5.03 -4.37
C SER A 240 10.36 -5.53 -4.89
N GLY A 241 9.33 -4.68 -4.99
CA GLY A 241 7.99 -5.06 -5.43
C GLY A 241 7.38 -6.10 -4.49
N LEU A 242 6.89 -7.22 -5.03
CA LEU A 242 6.48 -8.37 -4.19
C LEU A 242 7.65 -9.27 -3.78
N SER A 243 8.87 -8.74 -3.79
CA SER A 243 10.08 -9.30 -3.17
C SER A 243 10.49 -10.71 -3.59
N ARG A 244 9.99 -11.24 -4.71
CA ARG A 244 10.37 -12.56 -5.23
C ARG A 244 11.87 -12.67 -5.51
N LEU A 245 12.49 -11.67 -6.12
CA LEU A 245 13.94 -11.66 -6.35
C LEU A 245 14.71 -11.69 -5.02
N ALA A 246 14.24 -10.97 -4.00
CA ALA A 246 14.86 -10.94 -2.68
C ALA A 246 14.72 -12.29 -1.96
N TYR A 247 13.56 -12.94 -2.09
CA TYR A 247 13.33 -14.31 -1.64
C TYR A 247 14.26 -15.31 -2.36
N GLU A 248 14.32 -15.31 -3.70
CA GLU A 248 15.22 -16.21 -4.42
C GLU A 248 16.72 -15.92 -4.13
N SER A 249 17.07 -14.67 -3.80
CA SER A 249 18.42 -14.30 -3.39
C SER A 249 18.76 -14.77 -1.97
N SER A 250 17.83 -14.71 -1.02
CA SER A 250 18.07 -15.20 0.34
C SER A 250 18.20 -16.73 0.39
N LEU A 251 17.53 -17.46 -0.50
CA LEU A 251 17.73 -18.90 -0.72
C LEU A 251 19.12 -19.28 -1.26
N LEU A 252 19.91 -18.31 -1.75
CA LEU A 252 21.34 -18.51 -2.10
C LEU A 252 22.29 -18.31 -0.90
N GLY A 253 21.78 -18.05 0.32
CA GLY A 253 22.60 -17.88 1.52
C GLY A 253 23.07 -16.44 1.77
N PHE A 254 22.34 -15.45 1.25
CA PHE A 254 22.55 -14.02 1.51
C PHE A 254 21.58 -13.51 2.59
N HIS A 255 22.07 -12.62 3.46
CA HIS A 255 21.26 -11.77 4.31
C HIS A 255 20.71 -10.63 3.46
N THR A 256 19.45 -10.77 3.05
CA THR A 256 18.83 -9.94 2.02
C THR A 256 17.86 -8.94 2.64
N THR A 257 18.15 -7.66 2.52
CA THR A 257 17.23 -6.58 2.84
C THR A 257 16.47 -6.20 1.57
N ALA A 258 15.16 -6.42 1.57
CA ALA A 258 14.22 -5.98 0.54
C ALA A 258 13.65 -4.61 0.96
N CYS A 259 13.87 -3.57 0.16
CA CYS A 259 13.36 -2.22 0.46
C CYS A 259 12.28 -1.82 -0.54
N GLU A 260 11.12 -1.42 -0.05
CA GLU A 260 9.97 -1.05 -0.88
C GLU A 260 9.16 0.09 -0.24
N LEU A 261 8.95 1.14 -1.01
CA LEU A 261 8.25 2.37 -0.61
C LEU A 261 6.72 2.22 -0.68
N SER A 262 6.24 1.39 -1.61
CA SER A 262 4.84 1.26 -1.94
C SER A 262 4.12 0.32 -0.98
N MET A 263 3.24 0.87 -0.14
CA MET A 263 2.35 0.04 0.68
C MET A 263 1.35 -0.79 -0.15
N PHE A 264 1.19 -0.50 -1.45
CA PHE A 264 0.48 -1.39 -2.37
C PHE A 264 1.24 -2.69 -2.65
N MET A 265 2.57 -2.65 -2.59
CA MET A 265 3.42 -3.83 -2.74
C MET A 265 3.67 -4.48 -1.38
N ASN A 266 3.98 -3.70 -0.34
CA ASN A 266 4.21 -4.25 1.02
C ASN A 266 2.99 -5.01 1.54
N LEU A 267 1.77 -4.44 1.48
CA LEU A 267 0.56 -5.16 1.94
C LEU A 267 0.27 -6.41 1.10
N ALA A 268 0.54 -6.36 -0.22
CA ALA A 268 0.35 -7.50 -1.11
C ALA A 268 1.40 -8.62 -0.88
N PHE A 269 2.63 -8.27 -0.48
CA PHE A 269 3.66 -9.25 -0.12
C PHE A 269 3.44 -9.82 1.28
N ARG A 270 3.00 -9.01 2.24
CA ARG A 270 2.58 -9.47 3.58
C ARG A 270 1.42 -10.47 3.50
N PHE A 271 0.49 -10.28 2.57
CA PHE A 271 -0.55 -11.25 2.24
C PHE A 271 -0.04 -12.59 1.67
N LEU A 272 1.19 -12.64 1.13
CA LEU A 272 1.81 -13.91 0.72
C LEU A 272 2.61 -14.57 1.85
N LEU A 273 3.16 -13.77 2.76
CA LEU A 273 3.94 -14.24 3.92
C LEU A 273 3.08 -14.70 5.11
N ASP A 274 1.88 -14.14 5.27
CA ASP A 274 1.03 -14.43 6.43
C ASP A 274 0.26 -15.76 6.23
N GLU A 275 0.63 -16.78 7.01
CA GLU A 275 0.09 -18.15 6.95
C GLU A 275 -1.45 -18.20 7.07
N SER A 276 -2.08 -17.22 7.74
CA SER A 276 -3.55 -17.15 7.86
C SER A 276 -4.23 -16.77 6.54
N THR A 277 -3.48 -16.16 5.62
CA THR A 277 -3.96 -15.74 4.29
C THR A 277 -3.41 -16.60 3.16
N THR A 278 -2.16 -17.07 3.24
CA THR A 278 -1.51 -17.87 2.19
C THR A 278 -0.75 -19.03 2.82
N SER A 279 -1.17 -20.27 2.53
CA SER A 279 -0.55 -21.50 3.03
C SER A 279 -0.40 -22.59 1.96
N GLN A 280 -0.94 -22.40 0.75
CA GLN A 280 -0.89 -23.39 -0.33
C GLN A 280 -0.48 -22.78 -1.67
N ILE A 281 0.22 -23.57 -2.49
CA ILE A 281 0.54 -23.23 -3.88
C ILE A 281 -0.76 -23.12 -4.69
N ASN A 282 -0.88 -22.10 -5.53
CA ASN A 282 -2.05 -21.82 -6.38
C ASN A 282 -3.39 -21.69 -5.62
N GLN A 283 -3.34 -21.30 -4.34
CA GLN A 283 -4.50 -21.05 -3.48
C GLN A 283 -5.37 -19.88 -3.99
N HIS A 284 -4.73 -18.85 -4.54
CA HIS A 284 -5.36 -17.60 -4.92
C HIS A 284 -5.53 -17.49 -6.43
N GLU A 285 -6.51 -16.70 -6.86
CA GLU A 285 -6.84 -16.49 -8.26
C GLU A 285 -7.15 -15.02 -8.53
N VAL A 286 -6.58 -14.46 -9.60
CA VAL A 286 -6.83 -13.09 -10.09
C VAL A 286 -7.07 -13.09 -11.60
N HIS A 287 -7.81 -12.07 -12.06
CA HIS A 287 -7.98 -11.70 -13.47
C HIS A 287 -7.26 -10.36 -13.71
N PRO A 288 -5.93 -10.36 -13.86
CA PRO A 288 -5.09 -9.16 -13.78
C PRO A 288 -5.24 -8.25 -15.01
N TYR A 289 -5.59 -8.80 -16.18
CA TYR A 289 -5.65 -8.07 -17.45
C TYR A 289 -7.06 -7.59 -17.85
N ALA A 290 -8.11 -7.96 -17.11
CA ALA A 290 -9.49 -7.78 -17.56
C ALA A 290 -9.94 -6.32 -17.76
N HIS A 291 -9.24 -5.37 -17.14
CA HIS A 291 -9.45 -3.93 -17.34
C HIS A 291 -8.89 -3.40 -18.67
N TRP A 292 -7.94 -4.12 -19.28
CA TRP A 292 -7.23 -3.69 -20.48
C TRP A 292 -7.99 -4.16 -21.72
N LEU A 293 -8.88 -3.30 -22.21
CA LEU A 293 -9.77 -3.62 -23.35
C LEU A 293 -9.19 -3.27 -24.73
N SER A 294 -8.06 -2.58 -24.77
CA SER A 294 -7.28 -2.33 -25.99
C SER A 294 -6.44 -3.55 -26.37
N HIS A 295 -6.02 -3.64 -27.64
CA HIS A 295 -5.08 -4.68 -28.14
C HIS A 295 -5.52 -6.14 -27.91
N GLN A 296 -6.82 -6.40 -27.74
CA GLN A 296 -7.37 -7.74 -27.57
C GLN A 296 -7.52 -8.43 -28.94
N ARG A 297 -6.73 -9.48 -29.20
CA ARG A 297 -6.88 -10.35 -30.38
C ARG A 297 -7.98 -11.40 -30.19
N VAL A 298 -8.07 -11.97 -28.99
CA VAL A 298 -8.96 -13.10 -28.68
C VAL A 298 -10.26 -12.59 -28.02
N SER A 299 -11.37 -13.24 -28.33
CA SER A 299 -12.68 -12.85 -27.79
C SER A 299 -12.83 -13.18 -26.31
N TRP A 300 -13.69 -12.43 -25.62
CA TRP A 300 -13.87 -12.50 -24.17
C TRP A 300 -14.48 -13.81 -23.64
N GLN A 301 -15.05 -14.64 -24.52
CA GLN A 301 -15.55 -15.98 -24.17
C GLN A 301 -14.44 -17.03 -24.05
N ASP A 302 -13.22 -16.72 -24.50
CA ASP A 302 -12.07 -17.60 -24.32
C ASP A 302 -11.47 -17.35 -22.92
N ASP A 303 -11.79 -18.22 -21.97
CA ASP A 303 -11.28 -18.13 -20.60
C ASP A 303 -9.77 -18.47 -20.48
N SER A 304 -9.11 -18.90 -21.57
CA SER A 304 -7.67 -19.26 -21.60
C SER A 304 -6.78 -18.16 -22.18
N GLU A 305 -7.10 -17.62 -23.36
CA GLU A 305 -6.22 -16.70 -24.09
C GLU A 305 -6.70 -15.24 -24.08
N SER A 306 -7.93 -14.97 -23.62
CA SER A 306 -8.42 -13.59 -23.54
C SER A 306 -7.80 -12.80 -22.38
N ALA A 307 -8.01 -11.48 -22.38
CA ALA A 307 -7.69 -10.63 -21.22
C ALA A 307 -8.55 -10.95 -19.98
N PHE A 308 -9.61 -11.75 -20.13
CA PHE A 308 -10.49 -12.19 -19.04
C PHE A 308 -10.02 -13.50 -18.38
N ARG A 309 -8.95 -14.14 -18.88
CA ARG A 309 -8.38 -15.34 -18.23
C ARG A 309 -8.04 -15.11 -16.76
N SER A 310 -8.10 -16.17 -15.96
CA SER A 310 -7.57 -16.15 -14.59
C SER A 310 -6.10 -16.58 -14.57
N VAL A 311 -5.39 -16.16 -13.53
CA VAL A 311 -4.03 -16.57 -13.18
C VAL A 311 -4.01 -16.97 -11.72
N ARG A 312 -3.36 -18.08 -11.39
CA ARG A 312 -3.23 -18.58 -10.02
C ARG A 312 -1.86 -18.28 -9.42
N PHE A 313 -1.85 -18.13 -8.10
CA PHE A 313 -0.66 -17.79 -7.30
C PHE A 313 -0.87 -18.22 -5.82
N PRO A 314 0.20 -18.33 -5.02
CA PRO A 314 1.60 -18.29 -5.43
C PRO A 314 2.07 -19.60 -6.09
N ASP A 315 3.04 -19.56 -7.00
CA ASP A 315 3.70 -20.78 -7.55
C ASP A 315 4.64 -21.46 -6.53
N VAL A 316 5.12 -20.69 -5.54
CA VAL A 316 5.84 -21.14 -4.34
C VAL A 316 5.34 -20.32 -3.15
N VAL A 317 4.91 -20.95 -2.06
CA VAL A 317 4.55 -20.23 -0.83
C VAL A 317 5.85 -19.67 -0.21
N PRO A 318 6.00 -18.34 -0.02
CA PRO A 318 7.22 -17.79 0.56
C PRO A 318 7.31 -18.07 2.06
N SER A 319 8.43 -18.65 2.48
CA SER A 319 8.73 -18.94 3.88
C SER A 319 10.06 -18.30 4.27
N LEU A 320 10.07 -17.47 5.33
CA LEU A 320 11.31 -16.86 5.83
C LEU A 320 12.29 -17.92 6.36
N ARG A 321 11.77 -19.05 6.87
CA ARG A 321 12.55 -20.19 7.37
C ARG A 321 13.34 -20.88 6.26
N ASP A 322 12.86 -20.84 5.02
CA ASP A 322 13.55 -21.49 3.89
C ASP A 322 14.90 -20.82 3.63
N ALA A 323 14.98 -19.49 3.81
CA ALA A 323 16.22 -18.73 3.74
C ALA A 323 17.17 -19.08 4.89
N GLU A 324 16.66 -19.18 6.12
CA GLU A 324 17.44 -19.55 7.31
C GLU A 324 18.08 -20.94 7.15
N VAL A 325 17.34 -21.92 6.63
CA VAL A 325 17.85 -23.27 6.30
C VAL A 325 18.95 -23.25 5.23
N LYS A 326 18.99 -22.21 4.38
CA LYS A 326 20.07 -21.96 3.40
C LYS A 326 21.20 -21.07 3.94
N GLY A 327 21.15 -20.66 5.20
CA GLY A 327 22.13 -19.77 5.81
C GLY A 327 22.04 -18.32 5.33
N GLY A 328 20.88 -17.93 4.79
CA GLY A 328 20.52 -16.55 4.44
C GLY A 328 19.41 -16.01 5.34
N SER A 329 18.90 -14.83 5.02
CA SER A 329 17.71 -14.26 5.67
C SER A 329 17.01 -13.29 4.71
N LEU A 330 15.73 -13.00 4.95
CA LEU A 330 14.98 -11.98 4.22
C LEU A 330 14.34 -11.01 5.21
N GLU A 331 14.73 -9.74 5.14
CA GLU A 331 14.16 -8.63 5.90
C GLU A 331 13.41 -7.69 4.95
N LEU A 332 12.19 -7.27 5.31
CA LEU A 332 11.43 -6.25 4.57
C LEU A 332 11.55 -4.90 5.28
N VAL A 333 12.08 -3.89 4.58
CA VAL A 333 12.16 -2.51 5.05
C VAL A 333 11.19 -1.64 4.25
N GLU A 334 10.09 -1.29 4.89
CA GLU A 334 9.00 -0.50 4.31
C GLU A 334 9.34 1.00 4.37
N GLY A 335 9.74 1.61 3.25
CA GLY A 335 10.16 3.01 3.25
C GLY A 335 10.85 3.49 1.98
N ASP A 336 11.24 4.77 1.98
CA ASP A 336 12.00 5.39 0.88
C ASP A 336 13.47 4.93 0.93
N PHE A 337 13.95 4.35 -0.17
CA PHE A 337 15.35 3.97 -0.36
C PHE A 337 16.33 5.07 0.07
N LEU A 338 16.05 6.35 -0.25
CA LEU A 338 16.95 7.47 0.07
C LEU A 338 17.03 7.80 1.56
N THR A 339 16.19 7.18 2.39
CA THR A 339 16.19 7.32 3.86
C THR A 339 16.92 6.18 4.57
N LEU A 340 17.37 5.15 3.84
CA LEU A 340 18.11 4.04 4.42
C LEU A 340 19.46 4.50 4.99
N SER A 341 19.87 3.82 6.06
CA SER A 341 21.19 3.98 6.67
C SER A 341 22.04 2.75 6.40
N LYS A 342 23.38 2.90 6.47
CA LYS A 342 24.29 1.75 6.46
C LYS A 342 23.93 0.79 7.61
N PRO A 343 23.95 -0.54 7.40
CA PRO A 343 23.91 -1.49 8.51
C PRO A 343 25.09 -1.23 9.45
N GLN A 344 24.81 -1.04 10.74
CA GLN A 344 25.83 -0.94 11.77
C GLN A 344 26.42 -2.31 12.03
N GLN A 345 27.74 -2.40 12.20
CA GLN A 345 28.36 -3.64 12.67
C GLN A 345 27.86 -3.92 14.09
N GLN A 346 27.14 -5.03 14.28
CA GLN A 346 26.86 -5.52 15.63
C GLN A 346 28.20 -5.84 16.30
N HIS A 347 28.61 -5.02 17.27
CA HIS A 347 29.62 -5.42 18.23
C HIS A 347 29.02 -6.53 19.09
N GLN A 348 29.32 -7.78 18.72
CA GLN A 348 29.05 -8.94 19.56
C GLN A 348 29.85 -8.76 20.86
N HIS A 349 29.19 -8.33 21.93
CA HIS A 349 29.69 -8.57 23.28
C HIS A 349 29.56 -10.07 23.56
N PRO A 350 30.67 -10.81 23.77
CA PRO A 350 30.60 -12.23 24.04
C PRO A 350 30.10 -12.44 25.47
N GLY A 351 28.83 -12.85 25.63
CA GLY A 351 28.31 -13.34 26.91
C GLY A 351 26.92 -12.85 27.32
N GLN A 352 25.87 -13.16 26.56
CA GLN A 352 24.52 -13.34 27.10
C GLN A 352 23.90 -14.62 26.51
N HIS A 353 23.28 -15.43 27.37
CA HIS A 353 22.72 -16.75 27.04
C HIS A 353 21.40 -16.63 26.25
N PRO A 354 20.94 -17.72 25.60
CA PRO A 354 19.66 -17.72 24.87
C PRO A 354 18.48 -17.37 25.78
N ILE A 355 17.60 -16.50 25.30
CA ILE A 355 16.35 -16.12 25.97
C ILE A 355 15.28 -17.19 25.71
N ASP A 356 14.45 -17.43 26.72
CA ASP A 356 13.32 -18.37 26.73
C ASP A 356 12.34 -18.14 25.56
N PRO A 357 11.94 -19.20 24.80
CA PRO A 357 11.04 -19.07 23.65
C PRO A 357 9.59 -18.65 23.98
N ASN A 358 9.22 -18.43 25.25
CA ASN A 358 7.86 -18.06 25.67
C ASN A 358 7.67 -16.61 26.19
N SER A 359 8.62 -15.69 25.99
CA SER A 359 8.44 -14.29 26.41
C SER A 359 7.56 -13.47 25.44
N ASN A 360 6.31 -13.20 25.82
CA ASN A 360 5.44 -12.24 25.13
C ASN A 360 6.08 -10.83 25.08
N PHE A 361 6.24 -10.26 23.88
CA PHE A 361 6.70 -8.89 23.68
C PHE A 361 5.57 -7.85 23.84
N PRO A 362 5.74 -6.83 24.69
CA PRO A 362 5.05 -5.54 24.55
C PRO A 362 5.88 -4.57 23.68
N SER A 363 5.21 -3.53 23.22
CA SER A 363 5.68 -2.52 22.26
C SER A 363 6.80 -1.58 22.75
N SER A 364 7.47 -0.97 21.76
CA SER A 364 8.24 0.29 21.82
C SER A 364 9.55 0.33 22.61
N SER A 365 10.65 0.42 21.86
CA SER A 365 11.93 0.98 22.32
C SER A 365 12.46 1.97 21.28
N PHE A 366 12.39 3.27 21.62
CA PHE A 366 12.97 4.34 20.81
C PHE A 366 14.51 4.27 20.85
N PRO A 367 15.22 4.69 19.77
CA PRO A 367 16.67 4.79 19.82
C PRO A 367 17.13 5.90 20.77
N SER A 368 18.02 5.57 21.71
CA SER A 368 18.75 6.56 22.50
C SER A 368 19.77 7.33 21.63
N PRO A 369 20.08 8.61 21.95
CA PRO A 369 21.04 9.39 21.18
C PRO A 369 22.47 8.81 21.28
N PRO A 370 23.30 8.93 20.23
CA PRO A 370 24.62 8.32 20.19
C PRO A 370 25.60 8.99 21.16
N SER A 371 26.20 8.17 22.03
CA SER A 371 27.35 8.58 22.84
C SER A 371 28.59 8.74 21.97
N LYS A 372 29.38 9.81 22.21
CA LYS A 372 30.65 10.05 21.49
C LYS A 372 31.76 9.13 22.01
N GLY A 373 31.76 7.88 21.55
CA GLY A 373 32.89 6.96 21.74
C GLY A 373 34.01 7.23 20.73
N THR A 374 35.17 7.66 21.21
CA THR A 374 36.38 7.80 20.38
C THR A 374 37.05 6.44 20.17
N GLY A 375 36.61 5.69 19.16
CA GLY A 375 37.19 4.40 18.77
C GLY A 375 37.80 4.43 17.36
N THR A 376 39.09 4.14 17.24
CA THR A 376 39.87 4.19 15.98
C THR A 376 39.69 2.95 15.09
N GLY A 377 38.47 2.41 15.01
CA GLY A 377 38.12 1.32 14.10
C GLY A 377 37.58 1.83 12.77
N ARG A 378 38.36 1.76 11.68
CA ARG A 378 37.83 1.89 10.31
C ARG A 378 37.00 0.64 9.96
N GLY A 379 35.75 0.60 10.41
CA GLY A 379 34.84 -0.52 10.15
C GLY A 379 34.40 -0.61 8.68
N ASN A 380 34.33 -1.82 8.15
CA ASN A 380 33.65 -2.15 6.90
C ASN A 380 32.12 -2.02 7.08
N ALA A 381 31.62 -0.79 7.18
CA ALA A 381 30.19 -0.50 7.33
C ALA A 381 29.53 -0.25 5.96
N GLY A 382 28.43 -0.94 5.69
CA GLY A 382 27.71 -0.93 4.42
C GLY A 382 27.39 -2.32 3.92
N TYR A 383 26.58 -2.42 2.87
CA TYR A 383 26.24 -3.69 2.20
C TYR A 383 27.39 -4.21 1.34
N ASP A 384 27.52 -5.54 1.23
CA ASP A 384 28.44 -6.21 0.32
C ASP A 384 27.97 -6.09 -1.14
N ILE A 385 26.66 -6.21 -1.37
CA ILE A 385 26.01 -6.12 -2.68
C ILE A 385 24.78 -5.22 -2.59
N LEU A 386 24.58 -4.38 -3.61
CA LEU A 386 23.33 -3.67 -3.86
C LEU A 386 22.84 -4.02 -5.26
N LEU A 387 21.61 -4.53 -5.39
CA LEU A 387 21.05 -5.06 -6.62
C LEU A 387 19.80 -4.27 -7.01
N THR A 388 19.87 -3.48 -8.08
CA THR A 388 18.74 -2.73 -8.64
C THR A 388 18.15 -3.45 -9.85
N LEU A 389 16.87 -3.78 -9.81
CA LEU A 389 16.14 -4.39 -10.92
C LEU A 389 14.92 -3.52 -11.29
N PHE A 390 14.91 -2.91 -12.48
CA PHE A 390 13.83 -2.01 -12.94
C PHE A 390 13.50 -0.90 -11.91
N PHE A 391 14.55 -0.27 -11.36
CA PHE A 391 14.44 0.66 -10.22
C PHE A 391 15.04 2.05 -10.47
N ILE A 392 16.22 2.16 -11.09
CA ILE A 392 16.95 3.46 -11.11
C ILE A 392 16.25 4.56 -11.93
N ASP A 393 15.39 4.17 -12.87
CA ASP A 393 14.56 5.02 -13.71
C ASP A 393 13.27 5.52 -13.02
N THR A 394 12.92 4.95 -11.85
CA THR A 394 11.85 5.49 -11.00
C THR A 394 12.29 6.71 -10.19
N SER A 395 13.58 7.08 -10.24
CA SER A 395 14.13 8.14 -9.39
C SER A 395 13.77 9.55 -9.86
N PRO A 396 13.17 10.41 -8.99
CA PRO A 396 12.98 11.82 -9.27
C PRO A 396 14.29 12.63 -9.36
N ASN A 397 15.41 12.07 -8.91
CA ASN A 397 16.76 12.61 -9.10
C ASN A 397 17.77 11.45 -9.07
N ILE A 398 18.06 10.88 -10.23
CA ILE A 398 18.96 9.73 -10.37
C ILE A 398 20.35 9.98 -9.78
N LEU A 399 20.85 11.23 -9.75
CA LEU A 399 22.14 11.55 -9.10
C LEU A 399 22.10 11.32 -7.58
N SER A 400 20.99 11.62 -6.92
CA SER A 400 20.79 11.29 -5.51
C SER A 400 20.75 9.78 -5.29
N THR A 401 20.08 9.04 -6.16
CA THR A 401 20.03 7.56 -6.10
C THR A 401 21.41 6.95 -6.28
N LEU A 402 22.19 7.35 -7.30
CA LEU A 402 23.55 6.85 -7.52
C LEU A 402 24.50 7.19 -6.36
N SER A 403 24.40 8.41 -5.82
CA SER A 403 25.17 8.82 -4.64
C SER A 403 24.80 8.01 -3.40
N HIS A 404 23.52 7.67 -3.23
CA HIS A 404 23.05 6.87 -2.10
C HIS A 404 23.40 5.38 -2.25
N ILE A 405 23.38 4.82 -3.47
CA ILE A 405 23.91 3.48 -3.79
C ILE A 405 25.38 3.38 -3.36
N HIS A 406 26.22 4.31 -3.82
CA HIS A 406 27.63 4.36 -3.42
C HIS A 406 27.81 4.56 -1.91
N HIS A 407 26.98 5.39 -1.27
CA HIS A 407 27.01 5.57 0.18
C HIS A 407 26.68 4.28 0.94
N LEU A 408 25.67 3.52 0.54
CA LEU A 408 25.22 2.34 1.26
C LEU A 408 26.16 1.14 1.13
N LEU A 409 26.94 1.04 0.05
CA LEU A 409 27.96 0.01 -0.11
C LEU A 409 29.11 0.18 0.90
N ARG A 410 29.74 -0.93 1.29
CA ARG A 410 31.06 -0.89 1.94
C ARG A 410 32.17 -0.72 0.88
N PRO A 411 33.40 -0.34 1.26
CA PRO A 411 34.55 -0.42 0.35
C PRO A 411 34.69 -1.83 -0.25
N GLY A 412 34.86 -1.91 -1.57
CA GLY A 412 34.89 -3.17 -2.33
C GLY A 412 33.54 -3.90 -2.44
N GLY A 413 32.43 -3.26 -2.08
CA GLY A 413 31.07 -3.74 -2.35
C GLY A 413 30.69 -3.58 -3.82
N ILE A 414 29.70 -4.33 -4.28
CA ILE A 414 29.30 -4.41 -5.70
C ILE A 414 27.90 -3.83 -5.90
N TRP A 415 27.75 -2.94 -6.88
CA TRP A 415 26.44 -2.57 -7.43
C TRP A 415 26.14 -3.41 -8.68
N ILE A 416 25.03 -4.12 -8.68
CA ILE A 416 24.48 -4.85 -9.83
C ILE A 416 23.23 -4.11 -10.30
N ASN A 417 23.12 -3.82 -11.60
CA ASN A 417 21.93 -3.18 -12.18
C ASN A 417 21.43 -3.93 -13.41
N LEU A 418 20.12 -4.13 -13.49
CA LEU A 418 19.44 -4.60 -14.70
C LEU A 418 18.09 -3.88 -14.86
N GLY A 419 17.79 -3.40 -16.06
CA GLY A 419 16.53 -2.71 -16.35
C GLY A 419 16.63 -1.70 -17.48
N PRO A 420 15.49 -1.13 -17.91
CA PRO A 420 15.45 -0.04 -18.87
C PRO A 420 15.85 1.30 -18.22
N LEU A 421 15.79 2.37 -19.01
CA LEU A 421 15.83 3.76 -18.55
C LEU A 421 14.52 4.46 -18.96
N LEU A 422 13.39 3.97 -18.43
CA LEU A 422 12.06 4.46 -18.76
C LEU A 422 11.63 5.55 -17.77
N TYR A 423 12.24 6.72 -17.89
CA TYR A 423 11.92 7.85 -17.02
C TYR A 423 10.46 8.30 -17.13
N THR A 424 9.86 8.58 -15.98
CA THR A 424 8.52 9.16 -15.90
C THR A 424 8.58 10.67 -16.21
N SER A 425 7.91 11.11 -17.27
CA SER A 425 7.97 12.52 -17.68
C SER A 425 7.41 13.46 -16.60
N SER A 426 8.04 14.64 -16.43
CA SER A 426 7.83 15.57 -15.32
C SER A 426 6.41 16.15 -15.18
N GLY A 427 5.54 15.97 -16.18
CA GLY A 427 4.11 16.30 -16.11
C GLY A 427 3.26 15.31 -15.31
N SER A 428 3.82 14.14 -14.96
CA SER A 428 3.23 13.21 -13.99
C SER A 428 3.73 13.54 -12.58
N GLY A 429 2.85 13.51 -11.58
CA GLY A 429 3.21 13.83 -10.20
C GLY A 429 4.24 12.85 -9.65
N GLY A 430 5.50 13.30 -9.52
CA GLY A 430 6.64 12.44 -9.17
C GLY A 430 7.56 12.08 -10.34
N GLY A 431 7.41 12.70 -11.51
CA GLY A 431 8.26 12.49 -12.66
C GLY A 431 9.74 12.83 -12.42
N SER A 432 10.61 12.25 -13.25
CA SER A 432 12.05 12.53 -13.24
C SER A 432 12.35 14.01 -13.50
N ARG A 433 13.41 14.49 -12.84
CA ARG A 433 14.03 15.79 -13.09
C ARG A 433 15.30 15.69 -13.95
N LEU A 434 15.86 14.48 -14.10
CA LEU A 434 17.07 14.20 -14.87
C LEU A 434 16.93 12.87 -15.59
N GLU A 435 16.90 12.92 -16.92
CA GLU A 435 16.76 11.76 -17.81
C GLU A 435 18.12 11.43 -18.42
N LEU A 436 18.97 10.71 -17.68
CA LEU A 436 20.33 10.40 -18.11
C LEU A 436 20.37 9.19 -19.05
N SER A 437 21.22 9.25 -20.07
CA SER A 437 21.60 8.09 -20.87
C SER A 437 22.45 7.10 -20.06
N LEU A 438 22.56 5.85 -20.52
CA LEU A 438 23.37 4.82 -19.86
C LEU A 438 24.85 5.23 -19.74
N ASP A 439 25.41 5.87 -20.76
CA ASP A 439 26.80 6.34 -20.75
C ASP A 439 27.01 7.46 -19.70
N GLU A 440 26.01 8.34 -19.49
CA GLU A 440 26.06 9.36 -18.46
C GLU A 440 25.95 8.75 -17.05
N ILE A 441 25.11 7.75 -16.85
CA ILE A 441 25.03 6.99 -15.59
C ILE A 441 26.37 6.33 -15.27
N VAL A 442 27.01 5.72 -16.27
CA VAL A 442 28.35 5.11 -16.16
C VAL A 442 29.42 6.16 -15.86
N ARG A 443 29.37 7.34 -16.49
CA ARG A 443 30.27 8.47 -16.20
C ARG A 443 30.09 9.01 -14.79
N VAL A 444 28.85 9.17 -14.31
CA VAL A 444 28.55 9.56 -12.92
C VAL A 444 29.04 8.51 -11.93
N GLY A 445 28.85 7.22 -12.22
CA GLY A 445 29.35 6.14 -11.38
C GLY A 445 30.86 6.18 -11.18
N ARG A 446 31.63 6.37 -12.26
CA ARG A 446 33.08 6.59 -12.19
C ARG A 446 33.45 7.85 -11.42
N GLY A 447 32.69 8.95 -11.61
CA GLY A 447 32.87 10.20 -10.85
C GLY A 447 32.62 10.07 -9.34
N LEU A 448 31.80 9.10 -8.92
CA LEU A 448 31.58 8.74 -7.52
C LEU A 448 32.67 7.81 -6.94
N GLY A 449 33.58 7.29 -7.78
CA GLY A 449 34.63 6.34 -7.38
C GLY A 449 34.29 4.87 -7.58
N MET A 450 33.27 4.54 -8.39
CA MET A 450 32.94 3.15 -8.74
C MET A 450 33.67 2.70 -10.00
N ASP A 451 34.39 1.57 -9.90
CA ASP A 451 34.97 0.87 -11.04
C ASP A 451 33.89 0.09 -11.80
N VAL A 452 33.96 0.13 -13.13
CA VAL A 452 32.97 -0.47 -14.02
C VAL A 452 33.54 -1.72 -14.65
N VAL A 453 33.22 -2.88 -14.08
CA VAL A 453 33.59 -4.19 -14.61
C VAL A 453 32.74 -4.50 -15.85
N GLY A 454 33.40 -4.88 -16.94
CA GLY A 454 32.82 -4.89 -18.29
C GLY A 454 31.75 -5.95 -18.54
N PHE A 455 30.71 -5.56 -19.28
CA PHE A 455 29.66 -6.43 -19.86
C PHE A 455 30.16 -7.27 -21.06
N GLU A 456 31.48 -7.52 -21.16
CA GLU A 456 32.16 -8.16 -22.30
C GLU A 456 32.50 -9.61 -21.97
N GLY A 457 31.49 -10.49 -21.88
CA GLY A 457 31.72 -11.89 -21.49
C GLY A 457 30.63 -12.92 -21.77
N MET A 458 29.37 -12.52 -22.01
CA MET A 458 28.31 -13.43 -22.44
C MET A 458 27.85 -13.06 -23.85
N GLY A 459 28.41 -13.75 -24.85
CA GLY A 459 28.13 -13.50 -26.25
C GLY A 459 26.71 -13.89 -26.66
N GLY A 460 25.96 -12.98 -27.27
CA GLY A 460 24.61 -13.30 -27.73
C GLY A 460 23.73 -12.11 -28.14
N ARG A 461 24.16 -11.35 -29.18
CA ARG A 461 23.44 -10.22 -29.81
C ARG A 461 23.28 -8.95 -28.95
N ARG A 462 23.99 -7.90 -29.36
CA ARG A 462 23.43 -6.54 -29.33
C ARG A 462 22.17 -6.53 -30.20
N ARG A 463 21.04 -6.09 -29.66
CA ARG A 463 19.84 -5.64 -30.36
C ARG A 463 19.23 -4.50 -29.58
#